data_AF-A0A3P7KHU7-F1
#
_entry.id   AF-A0A3P7KHU7-F1
#
_cell.length_a   1.000
_cell.length_b   1.000
_cell.length_c   1.000
_cell.angle_alpha   90.00
_cell.angle_beta   90.00
_cell.angle_gamma   90.00
#
_symmetry.space_group_name_H-M   'P 1'
#
loop_
_entity.id
_entity.type
_entity.pdbx_description
1 polymer ?
#
loop_
_entity_poly.entity_id
_entity_poly.type
_entity_poly.pdbx_seq_one_letter_code
_entity_poly.pdbx_strand_id
1 'polypeptide(L)'
;LRLSCYLAPERFCASQELNLHPTLPGEFMDVSKGLTHAMDIFSLGCVLVELFTEGQCPFTYELLVKYKHASNVEAQEMIQKIQEQLPEELRSLIGLMLHRNPAKRPKASVL
;
A
#
# COMPACT_ATOMS: atom_id res chain seq x y z
N LEU A 1 5.75 -20.09 -1.51
CA LEU A 1 4.98 -19.04 -2.23
C LEU A 1 5.25 -17.72 -1.53
N ARG A 2 5.88 -16.75 -2.22
CA ARG A 2 6.02 -15.38 -1.68
C ARG A 2 4.64 -14.73 -1.67
N LEU A 3 4.09 -14.45 -0.50
CA LEU A 3 2.80 -13.75 -0.34
C LEU A 3 2.98 -12.23 -0.38
N SER A 4 3.93 -11.74 -1.20
CA SER A 4 4.26 -10.33 -1.33
C SER A 4 3.07 -9.53 -1.83
N CYS A 5 2.77 -8.41 -1.17
CA CYS A 5 1.64 -7.56 -1.54
C CYS A 5 2.09 -6.12 -1.77
N TYR A 6 1.98 -5.67 -3.02
CA TYR A 6 2.33 -4.30 -3.45
C TYR A 6 1.08 -3.44 -3.71
N LEU A 7 -0.11 -3.98 -3.45
CA LEU A 7 -1.37 -3.30 -3.70
C LEU A 7 -1.57 -2.20 -2.66
N ALA A 8 -2.04 -1.02 -3.06
CA ALA A 8 -2.31 0.06 -2.10
C ALA A 8 -3.46 -0.31 -1.13
N PRO A 9 -3.40 0.06 0.16
CA PRO A 9 -4.39 -0.34 1.17
C PRO A 9 -5.84 0.03 0.82
N GLU A 10 -6.05 1.15 0.13
CA GLU A 10 -7.36 1.63 -0.30
C GLU A 10 -8.03 0.75 -1.38
N ARG A 11 -7.30 -0.18 -2.00
CA ARG A 11 -7.85 -1.11 -3.01
C ARG A 11 -8.48 -2.35 -2.40
N PHE A 12 -8.34 -2.56 -1.09
CA PHE A 12 -9.04 -3.63 -0.38
C PHE A 12 -10.47 -3.16 -0.11
N CYS A 13 -11.45 -3.62 -0.87
CA CYS A 13 -12.86 -3.31 -0.61
C CYS A 13 -13.51 -4.44 0.21
N ALA A 14 -14.41 -4.09 1.13
CA ALA A 14 -15.25 -5.09 1.78
C ALA A 14 -16.24 -5.64 0.75
N SER A 15 -16.61 -6.92 0.85
CA SER A 15 -17.55 -7.55 -0.09
C SER A 15 -18.89 -6.81 -0.18
N GLN A 16 -19.28 -6.08 0.87
CA GLN A 16 -20.48 -5.24 0.91
C GLN A 16 -20.37 -4.01 -0.01
N GLU A 17 -19.19 -3.44 -0.21
CA GLU A 17 -18.98 -2.32 -1.14
C GLU A 17 -19.02 -2.75 -2.60
N LEU A 18 -18.73 -4.03 -2.88
CA LEU A 18 -18.89 -4.63 -4.22
C LEU A 18 -20.39 -4.72 -4.60
N ASN A 19 -21.29 -4.86 -3.62
CA ASN A 19 -22.74 -4.95 -3.84
C ASN A 19 -23.41 -3.58 -4.07
N LEU A 20 -22.72 -2.47 -3.77
CA LEU A 20 -23.24 -1.10 -4.00
C LEU A 20 -23.07 -0.64 -5.44
N HIS A 21 -22.30 -1.38 -6.25
CA HIS A 21 -22.24 -1.18 -7.68
C HIS A 21 -23.22 -2.18 -8.31
N PRO A 22 -24.40 -1.76 -8.80
CA PRO A 22 -25.34 -2.65 -9.45
C PRO A 22 -24.77 -3.01 -10.82
N THR A 23 -23.76 -3.86 -10.87
CA THR A 23 -23.35 -4.51 -12.11
C THR A 23 -24.50 -5.40 -12.53
N LEU A 24 -25.02 -5.18 -13.74
CA LEU A 24 -26.00 -6.08 -14.33
C LEU A 24 -25.43 -7.51 -14.34
N PRO A 25 -26.26 -8.57 -14.24
CA PRO A 25 -25.77 -9.94 -14.36
C PRO A 25 -24.97 -10.10 -15.66
N GLY A 26 -23.66 -10.33 -15.55
CA GLY A 26 -22.76 -10.48 -16.70
C GLY A 26 -21.84 -9.29 -17.02
N GLU A 27 -21.96 -8.16 -16.31
CA GLU A 27 -20.94 -7.09 -16.38
C GLU A 27 -19.76 -7.42 -15.44
N PHE A 28 -18.56 -7.51 -16.01
CA PHE A 28 -17.34 -7.66 -15.22
C PHE A 28 -17.09 -6.38 -14.42
N MET A 29 -16.65 -6.52 -13.16
CA MET A 29 -16.23 -5.37 -12.36
C MET A 29 -15.09 -4.64 -13.08
N ASP A 30 -15.31 -3.38 -13.43
CA ASP A 30 -14.27 -2.52 -13.97
C ASP A 30 -13.24 -2.20 -12.88
N VAL A 31 -12.15 -2.97 -12.86
CA VAL A 31 -11.04 -2.80 -11.92
C VAL A 31 -10.27 -1.51 -12.13
N SER A 32 -10.42 -0.86 -13.29
CA SER A 32 -9.76 0.42 -13.62
C SER A 32 -10.42 1.62 -12.96
N LYS A 33 -11.67 1.47 -12.50
CA LYS A 33 -12.39 2.52 -11.79
C LYS A 33 -11.68 2.86 -10.48
N GLY A 34 -11.47 4.16 -10.26
CA GLY A 34 -10.88 4.69 -9.03
C GLY A 34 -9.37 4.47 -8.88
N LEU A 35 -8.65 4.14 -9.96
CA LEU A 35 -7.18 4.13 -9.93
C LEU A 35 -6.63 5.55 -9.75
N THR A 36 -5.57 5.67 -8.95
CA THR A 36 -4.88 6.95 -8.71
C THR A 36 -3.38 6.76 -8.75
N HIS A 37 -2.62 7.80 -9.14
CA HIS A 37 -1.16 7.77 -9.12
C HIS A 37 -0.57 7.49 -7.73
N ALA A 38 -1.29 7.83 -6.65
CA ALA A 38 -0.86 7.53 -5.29
C ALA A 38 -0.74 6.01 -5.03
N MET A 39 -1.46 5.18 -5.78
CA MET A 39 -1.35 3.72 -5.68
C MET A 39 -0.01 3.23 -6.22
N ASP A 40 0.44 3.78 -7.34
CA ASP A 40 1.75 3.46 -7.93
C ASP A 40 2.89 3.87 -6.98
N ILE A 41 2.74 4.99 -6.29
CA ILE A 41 3.72 5.48 -5.31
C ILE A 41 3.83 4.52 -4.12
N PHE A 42 2.70 3.95 -3.66
CA PHE A 42 2.73 2.92 -2.62
C PHE A 42 3.44 1.65 -3.12
N SER A 43 3.09 1.17 -4.31
CA SER A 43 3.73 -0.01 -4.92
C SER A 43 5.23 0.20 -5.11
N LEU A 44 5.65 1.37 -5.58
CA LEU A 44 7.06 1.74 -5.71
C LEU A 44 7.77 1.77 -4.35
N GLY A 45 7.13 2.30 -3.31
CA GLY A 45 7.65 2.25 -1.95
C GLY A 45 7.91 0.81 -1.49
N CYS A 46 6.99 -0.12 -1.80
CA CYS A 46 7.17 -1.53 -1.48
C CYS A 46 8.35 -2.17 -2.24
N VAL A 47 8.53 -1.82 -3.52
CA VAL A 47 9.67 -2.29 -4.34
C VAL A 47 10.99 -1.75 -3.82
N LEU A 48 11.03 -0.46 -3.43
CA LEU A 48 12.23 0.14 -2.85
C LEU A 48 12.62 -0.53 -1.54
N VAL A 49 11.65 -0.80 -0.65
CA VAL A 49 11.95 -1.57 0.56
C VAL A 49 12.60 -2.89 0.20
N GLU A 50 11.94 -3.68 -0.66
CA GLU A 50 12.44 -5.00 -1.03
C GLU A 50 13.84 -4.97 -1.65
N LEU A 51 14.13 -3.95 -2.45
CA LEU A 51 15.46 -3.76 -3.05
C LEU A 51 16.54 -3.52 -1.98
N PHE A 52 16.24 -2.71 -0.96
CA PHE A 52 17.19 -2.31 0.08
C PHE A 52 17.22 -3.27 1.29
N THR A 53 16.34 -4.27 1.35
CA THR A 53 16.29 -5.29 2.41
C THR A 53 16.61 -6.70 1.89
N GLU A 54 17.42 -6.80 0.81
CA GLU A 54 17.86 -8.07 0.22
C GLU A 54 16.70 -9.01 -0.15
N GLY A 55 15.61 -8.44 -0.65
CA GLY A 55 14.43 -9.19 -1.08
C GLY A 55 13.37 -9.39 0.02
N GLN A 56 13.48 -8.76 1.19
CA GLN A 56 12.42 -8.81 2.19
C GLN A 56 11.30 -7.83 1.87
N CYS A 57 10.13 -8.35 1.48
CA CYS A 57 8.98 -7.51 1.18
C CYS A 57 8.42 -6.86 2.46
N PRO A 58 8.02 -5.57 2.42
CA PRO A 58 7.48 -4.89 3.60
C PRO A 58 6.11 -5.43 4.04
N PHE A 59 5.33 -5.95 3.10
CA PHE A 59 3.98 -6.41 3.34
C PHE A 59 3.70 -7.77 2.71
N THR A 60 3.15 -8.66 3.52
CA THR A 60 2.32 -9.77 3.02
C THR A 60 0.87 -9.32 2.91
N TYR A 61 0.02 -10.09 2.23
CA TYR A 61 -1.42 -9.83 2.18
C TYR A 61 -2.02 -9.63 3.59
N GLU A 62 -1.74 -10.55 4.52
CA GLU A 62 -2.25 -10.51 5.90
C GLU A 62 -1.77 -9.26 6.65
N LEU A 63 -0.47 -8.95 6.52
CA LEU A 63 0.11 -7.78 7.17
C LEU A 63 -0.47 -6.50 6.62
N LEU A 64 -0.75 -6.43 5.31
CA LEU A 64 -1.33 -5.26 4.69
C LEU A 64 -2.80 -5.06 5.08
N VAL A 65 -3.58 -6.14 5.20
CA VAL A 65 -4.94 -6.08 5.75
C VAL A 65 -4.91 -5.58 7.20
N LYS A 66 -3.95 -6.06 8.01
CA LYS A 66 -3.74 -5.53 9.37
C LYS A 66 -3.36 -4.06 9.35
N TYR A 67 -2.43 -3.67 8.49
CA TYR A 67 -1.98 -2.28 8.32
C TYR A 67 -3.12 -1.33 7.98
N LYS A 68 -4.00 -1.74 7.06
CA LYS A 68 -5.18 -0.98 6.65
C LYS A 68 -6.11 -0.66 7.84
N HIS A 69 -6.39 -1.66 8.68
CA HIS A 69 -7.38 -1.54 9.75
C HIS A 69 -6.80 -1.15 11.12
N ALA A 70 -5.47 -1.07 11.24
CA ALA A 70 -4.79 -0.72 12.48
C ALA A 70 -5.17 0.68 13.00
N SER A 71 -4.97 0.91 14.29
CA SER A 71 -4.98 2.28 14.84
C SER A 71 -3.86 3.12 14.22
N ASN A 72 -3.92 4.45 14.37
CA ASN A 72 -2.84 5.32 13.89
C ASN A 72 -1.49 5.02 14.55
N VAL A 73 -1.50 4.65 15.83
CA VAL A 73 -0.30 4.30 16.60
C VAL A 73 0.31 3.01 16.06
N GLU A 74 -0.47 1.93 15.97
CA GLU A 74 0.01 0.64 15.46
C GLU A 74 0.51 0.73 14.01
N ALA A 75 -0.16 1.52 13.16
CA ALA A 75 0.28 1.73 11.78
C ALA A 75 1.61 2.48 11.71
N GLN A 76 1.79 3.49 12.56
CA GLN A 76 3.06 4.21 12.66
C GLN A 76 4.19 3.27 13.09
N GLU A 77 3.94 2.43 14.11
CA GLU A 77 4.92 1.44 14.57
C GLU A 77 5.28 0.41 13.47
N MET A 78 4.30 -0.04 12.68
CA MET A 78 4.57 -0.93 11.55
C MET A 78 5.47 -0.29 10.49
N ILE A 79 5.23 0.97 10.14
CA ILE A 79 6.09 1.71 9.20
C ILE A 79 7.47 1.96 9.80
N GLN A 80 7.55 2.31 11.08
CA GLN A 80 8.84 2.53 11.74
C GLN A 80 9.72 1.29 11.71
N LYS A 81 9.16 0.10 11.96
CA LYS A 81 9.89 -1.18 11.85
C LYS A 81 10.42 -1.45 10.43
N ILE A 82 9.70 -1.01 9.41
CA ILE A 82 10.18 -1.09 8.01
C ILE A 82 11.32 -0.08 7.80
N GLN A 83 11.17 1.16 8.28
CA GLN A 83 12.17 2.21 8.18
C GLN A 83 13.48 1.84 8.87
N GLU A 84 13.44 1.19 10.04
CA GLU A 84 14.64 0.77 10.79
C GLU A 84 15.54 -0.19 9.99
N GLN A 85 14.99 -0.91 9.02
CA GLN A 85 15.72 -1.83 8.13
C GLN A 85 16.33 -1.14 6.91
N LEU A 86 16.04 0.16 6.71
CA LEU A 86 16.46 0.92 5.53
C LEU A 86 17.63 1.88 5.85
N PRO A 87 18.42 2.25 4.83
CA PRO A 87 19.36 3.37 4.91
C PRO A 87 18.68 4.64 5.41
N GLU A 88 19.35 5.41 6.27
CA GLU A 88 18.79 6.56 6.96
C GLU A 88 18.18 7.59 5.99
N GLU A 89 18.85 7.78 4.85
CA GLU A 89 18.49 8.73 3.80
C GLU A 89 17.16 8.39 3.13
N LEU A 90 16.78 7.10 3.12
CA LEU A 90 15.56 6.62 2.47
C LEU A 90 14.36 6.52 3.41
N ARG A 91 14.59 6.52 4.73
CA ARG A 91 13.54 6.28 5.73
C ARG A 91 12.39 7.27 5.58
N SER A 92 12.69 8.57 5.53
CA SER A 92 11.67 9.62 5.42
C SER A 92 10.84 9.46 4.15
N LEU A 93 11.50 9.26 3.01
CA LEU A 93 10.86 9.10 1.72
C LEU A 93 9.94 7.88 1.69
N ILE A 94 10.46 6.71 2.07
CA ILE A 94 9.69 5.46 2.08
C ILE A 94 8.52 5.52 3.07
N GLY A 95 8.70 6.18 4.22
CA GLY A 95 7.62 6.42 5.18
C GLY A 95 6.45 7.22 4.57
N LEU A 96 6.74 8.21 3.74
CA LEU A 96 5.73 8.98 3.00
C LEU A 96 5.07 8.14 1.89
N MET A 97 5.87 7.36 1.14
CA MET A 97 5.36 6.51 0.05
C MET A 97 4.44 5.40 0.55
N LEU A 98 4.76 4.80 1.71
CA LEU A 98 3.97 3.74 2.33
C LEU A 98 2.81 4.25 3.20
N HIS A 99 2.53 5.56 3.20
CA HIS A 99 1.49 6.12 4.05
C HIS A 99 0.08 5.58 3.70
N ARG A 100 -0.71 5.20 4.71
CA ARG A 100 -2.09 4.66 4.53
C ARG A 100 -3.02 5.57 3.75
N ASN A 101 -3.07 6.83 4.15
CA ASN A 101 -3.84 7.84 3.44
C ASN A 101 -3.13 8.21 2.12
N PRO A 102 -3.73 7.97 0.94
CA PRO A 102 -3.12 8.28 -0.36
C PRO A 102 -2.83 9.77 -0.54
N ALA A 103 -3.58 10.68 0.09
CA ALA A 103 -3.37 12.12 -0.03
C ALA A 103 -2.08 12.61 0.64
N LYS A 104 -1.46 11.79 1.51
CA LYS A 104 -0.19 12.09 2.16
C LYS A 104 1.02 11.52 1.41
N ARG A 105 0.79 10.77 0.32
CA ARG A 105 1.87 10.24 -0.53
C ARG A 105 2.36 11.34 -1.49
N PRO A 106 3.67 11.41 -1.78
CA PRO A 106 4.21 12.36 -2.75
C PRO A 106 3.76 12.03 -4.17
N LYS A 107 3.85 13.00 -5.07
CA LYS A 107 3.71 12.77 -6.51
C LYS A 107 5.05 12.31 -7.09
N ALA A 108 5.04 11.50 -8.15
CA ALA A 108 6.26 11.07 -8.81
C ALA A 108 7.15 12.24 -9.28
N SER A 109 6.54 13.37 -9.66
CA SER A 109 7.26 14.56 -10.14
C SER A 109 8.00 15.34 -9.05
N VAL A 110 7.81 15.00 -7.77
CA VAL A 110 8.43 15.67 -6.61
C VAL A 110 9.29 14.73 -5.77
N LEU A 111 9.45 13.48 -6.22
CA LEU A 111 10.44 12.53 -5.71
C LEU A 111 11.80 12.84 -6.34
#